data_AF-A0A2H0R6U3-F1
#
_entry.id   AF-A0A2H0R6U3-F1
#
_cell.length_a   1.000
_cell.length_b   1.000
_cell.length_c   1.000
_cell.angle_alpha   90.00
_cell.angle_beta   90.00
_cell.angle_gamma   90.00
#
_symmetry.space_group_name_H-M   'P 1'
#
loop_
_entity.id
_entity.type
_entity.pdbx_description
1 polymer ?
#
loop_
_entity_poly.entity_id
_entity_poly.type
_entity_poly.pdbx_seq_one_letter_code
_entity_poly.pdbx_strand_id
1 'polypeptide(L)'
;MVEVKRKPNESIGSVMRRFNRFVQQSGVLLKAKTDRFRQKKSSERKEKMSAIMGTHLANLRKRLEKMGKYNEETFEEEKRKMKQELNL
;
A
#
# COMPACT_ATOMS: atom_id res chain seq x y z
N MET A 1 -15.15 0.79 -15.15
CA MET A 1 -14.79 1.50 -16.40
C MET A 1 -14.25 2.86 -16.02
N VAL A 2 -13.03 3.21 -16.44
CA VAL A 2 -12.38 4.47 -16.08
C VAL A 2 -12.51 5.39 -17.29
N GLU A 3 -13.51 6.26 -17.29
CA GLU A 3 -13.74 7.21 -18.38
C GLU A 3 -13.69 8.67 -17.89
N VAL A 4 -13.20 9.57 -18.73
CA VAL A 4 -13.18 11.01 -18.45
C VAL A 4 -13.68 11.75 -19.69
N LYS A 5 -14.77 12.51 -19.53
CA LYS A 5 -15.28 13.41 -20.57
C LYS A 5 -14.62 14.78 -20.45
N ARG A 6 -14.35 15.40 -21.60
CA ARG A 6 -13.77 16.75 -21.69
C ARG A 6 -14.78 17.79 -21.23
N LYS A 7 -14.35 18.71 -20.36
CA LYS A 7 -15.16 19.84 -19.91
C LYS A 7 -15.07 21.00 -20.91
N PRO A 8 -16.06 21.92 -20.96
CA PRO A 8 -15.95 23.13 -21.76
C PRO A 8 -14.73 23.95 -21.33
N ASN A 9 -14.02 24.53 -22.31
CA ASN A 9 -12.78 25.31 -22.14
C ASN A 9 -11.59 24.54 -21.52
N GLU A 10 -11.64 23.20 -21.49
CA GLU A 10 -10.53 22.40 -21.01
C GLU A 10 -9.50 22.12 -22.12
N SER A 11 -8.21 22.28 -21.81
CA SER A 11 -7.14 21.86 -22.73
C SER A 11 -7.00 20.33 -22.76
N ILE A 12 -6.56 19.79 -23.90
CA ILE A 12 -6.36 18.34 -24.07
C ILE A 12 -5.38 17.79 -23.01
N GLY A 13 -4.33 18.55 -22.68
CA GLY A 13 -3.37 18.17 -21.65
C GLY A 13 -3.98 18.07 -20.25
N SER A 14 -4.94 18.95 -19.90
CA SER A 14 -5.65 18.88 -18.62
C SER A 14 -6.53 17.63 -18.53
N VAL A 15 -7.24 17.29 -19.62
CA VAL A 15 -8.04 16.06 -19.72
C VAL A 15 -7.15 14.83 -19.47
N MET A 16 -5.99 14.77 -20.11
CA MET A 16 -5.06 13.64 -19.97
C MET A 16 -4.50 13.51 -18.54
N ARG A 17 -4.21 14.62 -17.87
CA ARG A 17 -3.80 14.62 -16.45
C ARG A 17 -4.89 14.09 -15.54
N ARG A 18 -6.15 14.51 -15.75
CA ARG A 18 -7.30 13.97 -15.00
C ARG A 18 -7.49 12.48 -15.24
N PHE A 19 -7.40 12.04 -16.50
CA PHE A 19 -7.47 10.63 -16.85
C PHE A 19 -6.37 9.83 -16.14
N ASN A 20 -5.11 10.28 -16.20
CA ASN A 20 -4.01 9.61 -15.50
C ASN A 20 -4.24 9.53 -13.99
N ARG A 21 -4.69 10.62 -13.35
CA ARG A 21 -5.00 10.60 -11.92
C ARG A 21 -6.15 9.64 -11.60
N PHE A 22 -7.18 9.59 -12.44
CA PHE A 22 -8.32 8.71 -12.26
C PHE A 22 -7.92 7.23 -12.46
N VAL A 23 -7.08 6.91 -13.45
CA VAL A 23 -6.50 5.57 -13.64
C VAL A 23 -5.69 5.16 -12.41
N GLN A 24 -4.83 6.04 -11.89
CA GLN A 24 -4.04 5.77 -10.68
C GLN A 24 -4.92 5.52 -9.45
N GLN A 25 -5.91 6.39 -9.21
CA GLN A 25 -6.83 6.26 -8.08
C GLN A 25 -7.73 5.03 -8.18
N SER A 26 -8.18 4.69 -9.40
CA SER A 26 -9.01 3.50 -9.64
C SER A 26 -8.27 2.19 -9.35
N GLY A 27 -6.93 2.20 -9.32
CA GLY A 27 -6.12 1.01 -9.12
C GLY A 27 -6.27 -0.05 -10.22
N VAL A 28 -6.93 0.26 -11.34
CA VAL A 28 -7.26 -0.72 -12.39
C VAL A 28 -6.02 -1.43 -12.93
N LEU A 29 -4.90 -0.72 -13.06
CA LEU A 29 -3.62 -1.28 -13.49
C LEU A 29 -3.00 -2.20 -12.43
N LEU A 30 -3.12 -1.86 -11.15
CA LEU A 30 -2.63 -2.70 -10.05
C LEU A 30 -3.44 -3.99 -10.00
N LYS A 31 -4.76 -3.90 -10.08
CA LYS A 31 -5.65 -5.06 -10.14
C LYS A 31 -5.35 -5.97 -11.34
N ALA A 32 -5.21 -5.39 -12.54
CA ALA A 32 -4.86 -6.17 -13.72
C ALA A 32 -3.48 -6.87 -13.59
N LYS A 33 -2.52 -6.23 -12.91
CA LYS A 33 -1.20 -6.83 -12.63
C LYS A 33 -1.29 -7.96 -11.60
N THR A 34 -2.07 -7.81 -10.53
CA THR A 34 -2.24 -8.84 -9.50
C THR A 34 -3.00 -10.04 -10.01
N ASP A 35 -4.00 -9.80 -10.85
CA ASP A 35 -4.90 -10.82 -11.39
C ASP A 35 -4.29 -11.57 -12.59
N ARG A 36 -3.13 -11.11 -13.09
CA ARG A 36 -2.38 -11.76 -14.20
C ARG A 36 -2.11 -13.24 -13.92
N PHE A 37 -1.86 -13.59 -12.66
CA PHE A 37 -1.55 -14.96 -12.24
C PHE A 37 -2.48 -15.42 -11.12
N ARG A 38 -2.84 -16.70 -11.13
CA ARG A 38 -3.67 -17.29 -10.07
C ARG A 38 -2.92 -17.29 -8.74
N GLN A 39 -3.46 -16.57 -7.76
CA GLN A 39 -2.99 -16.61 -6.39
C GLN A 39 -3.82 -17.62 -5.58
N LYS A 40 -3.15 -18.44 -4.76
CA LYS A 40 -3.85 -19.34 -3.83
C LYS A 40 -4.46 -18.51 -2.71
N LYS A 41 -5.71 -18.82 -2.32
CA LYS A 41 -6.34 -18.19 -1.15
C LYS A 41 -5.47 -18.41 0.10
N SER A 42 -5.27 -17.35 0.88
CA SER A 42 -4.56 -17.43 2.16
C SER A 42 -5.28 -18.38 3.11
N SER A 43 -4.53 -19.09 3.95
CA SER A 43 -5.14 -19.82 5.06
C SER A 43 -5.50 -18.86 6.19
N GLU A 44 -6.48 -19.23 7.01
CA GLU A 44 -6.93 -18.43 8.15
C GLU A 44 -5.76 -18.06 9.09
N ARG A 45 -4.83 -18.99 9.33
CA ARG A 45 -3.60 -18.73 10.10
C ARG A 45 -2.77 -17.63 9.46
N LYS A 46 -2.56 -17.65 8.13
CA LYS A 46 -1.77 -16.62 7.44
C LYS A 46 -2.44 -15.26 7.49
N GLU A 47 -3.76 -15.21 7.35
CA GLU A 47 -4.54 -13.97 7.46
C GLU A 47 -4.41 -13.37 8.86
N LYS A 48 -4.59 -14.19 9.91
CA LYS A 48 -4.43 -13.78 11.31
C LYS A 48 -3.02 -13.25 11.61
N MET A 49 -1.99 -13.98 11.19
CA MET A 49 -0.58 -13.56 11.40
C MET A 49 -0.27 -12.25 10.67
N SER A 50 -0.77 -12.07 9.44
CA SER A 50 -0.60 -10.81 8.69
C SER A 50 -1.29 -9.64 9.39
N ALA A 51 -2.49 -9.84 9.94
CA ALA A 51 -3.21 -8.81 10.66
C ALA A 51 -2.48 -8.41 11.95
N ILE A 52 -2.03 -9.39 12.74
CA ILE A 52 -1.22 -9.18 13.95
C ILE A 52 0.04 -8.38 13.58
N MET A 53 0.80 -8.83 12.57
CA MET A 53 2.01 -8.12 12.13
C MET A 53 1.72 -6.68 11.70
N GLY A 54 0.61 -6.44 10.99
CA GLY A 54 0.18 -5.10 10.60
C GLY A 54 -0.05 -4.17 11.80
N THR A 55 -0.66 -4.67 12.88
CA THR A 55 -0.87 -3.89 14.11
C THR A 55 0.44 -3.54 14.81
N HIS A 56 1.39 -4.49 14.90
CA HIS A 56 2.69 -4.24 15.50
C HIS A 56 3.51 -3.23 14.69
N LEU A 57 3.51 -3.33 13.35
CA LEU A 57 4.19 -2.38 12.48
C LEU A 57 3.63 -0.96 12.61
N ALA A 58 2.30 -0.83 12.67
CA ALA A 58 1.65 0.47 12.88
C ALA A 58 2.06 1.10 14.23
N ASN A 59 2.13 0.28 15.28
CA ASN A 59 2.56 0.74 16.61
C ASN A 59 4.06 1.11 16.63
N LEU A 60 4.91 0.31 15.99
CA LEU A 60 6.34 0.61 15.85
C LEU A 60 6.56 1.94 15.13
N ARG A 61 5.86 2.15 14.01
CA ARG A 61 5.95 3.40 13.25
C ARG A 61 5.57 4.60 14.12
N LYS A 62 4.41 4.54 14.81
CA LYS A 62 3.97 5.60 15.74
C LYS A 62 4.99 5.85 16.86
N ARG A 63 5.62 4.79 17.38
CA ARG A 63 6.66 4.90 18.42
C ARG A 63 7.88 5.65 17.91
N LEU A 64 8.40 5.28 16.73
CA LEU A 64 9.57 5.89 16.13
C LEU A 64 9.32 7.34 15.71
N GLU A 65 8.14 7.65 15.16
CA GLU A 65 7.70 9.00 14.86
C GLU A 65 7.65 9.87 16.13
N LYS A 66 7.05 9.37 17.21
CA LYS A 66 7.01 10.08 18.51
C LYS A 66 8.40 10.31 19.12
N MET A 67 9.34 9.40 18.90
CA MET A 67 10.72 9.54 19.38
C MET A 67 11.60 10.40 18.46
N GLY A 68 11.09 10.86 17.31
CA GLY A 68 11.88 11.59 16.32
C GLY A 68 12.98 10.76 15.65
N LYS A 69 12.94 9.43 15.77
CA LYS A 69 13.94 8.48 15.24
C LYS A 69 13.48 7.76 13.98
N TYR A 70 12.43 8.26 13.33
CA TYR A 70 11.91 7.63 12.13
C TYR A 70 12.81 7.94 10.94
N ASN A 71 13.56 6.92 10.51
CA ASN A 71 14.13 6.83 9.17
C ASN A 71 13.87 5.40 8.63
N GLU A 72 14.02 5.21 7.32
CA GLU A 72 13.72 3.92 6.68
C GLU A 72 14.60 2.78 7.23
N GLU A 73 15.88 3.08 7.50
CA GLU A 73 16.86 2.13 8.02
C GLU A 73 16.52 1.66 9.45
N THR A 74 16.27 2.59 10.37
CA THR A 74 15.90 2.28 11.77
C THR A 74 14.55 1.56 11.82
N PHE A 75 13.60 1.89 10.94
CA PHE A 75 12.33 1.18 10.87
C PHE A 75 12.54 -0.29 10.46
N GLU A 76 13.34 -0.56 9.43
CA GLU A 76 13.61 -1.93 8.98
C GLU A 76 14.44 -2.73 9.99
N GLU A 77 15.38 -2.10 10.71
CA GLU A 77 16.12 -2.73 11.80
C GLU A 77 15.20 -3.13 12.97
N GLU A 78 14.39 -2.20 13.46
CA GLU A 78 13.48 -2.46 14.58
C GLU A 78 12.39 -3.48 14.21
N LYS A 79 11.94 -3.47 12.95
CA LYS A 79 11.04 -4.49 12.40
C LYS A 79 11.68 -5.88 12.37
N ARG A 80 12.98 -5.99 12.03
CA ARG A 80 13.69 -7.27 12.08
C ARG A 80 13.80 -7.80 13.51
N LYS A 81 14.16 -6.94 14.47
CA LYS A 81 14.23 -7.29 15.90
C LYS A 81 12.86 -7.76 16.42
N MET A 82 11.80 -7.01 16.14
CA MET A 82 10.44 -7.36 16.54
C MET A 82 10.01 -8.73 15.97
N LYS A 83 10.33 -9.04 14.72
CA LYS A 83 10.04 -10.36 14.14
C LYS A 83 10.75 -11.49 14.86
N GLN A 84 12.02 -11.28 15.21
CA GLN A 84 12.81 -12.25 15.97
C GLN A 84 12.21 -12.47 17.37
N GLU A 85 11.81 -11.40 18.06
CA GLU A 85 11.19 -11.48 19.39
C GLU A 85 9.84 -12.21 19.40
N LEU A 86 9.01 -11.98 18.37
CA LEU A 86 7.68 -12.59 18.28
C LEU A 86 7.71 -14.03 17.77
N ASN A 87 8.88 -14.59 17.41
CA ASN A 87 9.03 -15.90 16.77
C ASN A 87 8.06 -16.08 15.56
N LEU A 88 7.86 -15.01 14.79
CA LEU A 88 6.93 -14.92 13.64
C LEU A 88 7.64 -14.96 12.29
#